data_AF-A0A4R4F6A2-F1
#
_entry.id   AF-A0A4R4F6A2-F1
#
_cell.length_a   1.000
_cell.length_b   1.000
_cell.length_c   1.000
_cell.angle_alpha   90.00
_cell.angle_beta   90.00
_cell.angle_gamma   90.00
#
_symmetry.space_group_name_H-M   'P 1'
#
loop_
_entity.id
_entity.type
_entity.pdbx_description
1 polymer ?
#
loop_
_entity_poly.entity_id
_entity_poly.type
_entity_poly.pdbx_seq_one_letter_code
_entity_poly.pdbx_strand_id
1 'polypeptide(L)'
;MRGSAYAFLNATALEAELGRRGIAYLHLKELAPTSAIRDAQREADRTSGATKRSREGLSELFEAKYMAEVVARASLESILGRLARYEHVCFFCVEREARACHRSLVATWISEQMGVSVVDIAV
;
A
#
# COMPACT_ATOMS: atom_id res chain seq x y z
N MET A 1 9.44 9.25 -10.44
CA MET A 1 9.02 10.06 -11.61
C MET A 1 9.09 11.53 -11.22
N ARG A 2 9.62 12.39 -12.09
CA ARG A 2 9.66 13.85 -11.93
C ARG A 2 9.49 14.49 -13.32
N GLY A 3 8.91 15.70 -13.40
CA GLY A 3 8.65 16.44 -14.63
C GLY A 3 7.21 16.99 -14.70
N SER A 4 6.95 18.00 -15.53
CA SER A 4 5.63 18.61 -15.71
C SER A 4 4.56 17.61 -16.16
N ALA A 5 4.95 16.63 -16.98
CA ALA A 5 4.11 15.49 -17.39
C ALA A 5 3.76 14.52 -16.23
N TYR A 6 4.34 14.71 -15.04
CA TYR A 6 4.11 13.90 -13.85
C TYR A 6 3.67 14.78 -12.66
N ALA A 7 3.22 16.01 -12.90
CA ALA A 7 2.80 16.93 -11.85
C ALA A 7 1.64 16.36 -11.00
N PHE A 8 0.80 15.51 -11.59
CA PHE A 8 -0.25 14.76 -10.90
C PHE A 8 0.26 13.65 -9.96
N LEU A 9 1.54 13.28 -10.03
CA LEU A 9 2.17 12.26 -9.16
C LEU A 9 2.75 12.85 -7.87
N ASN A 10 2.58 14.14 -7.61
CA ASN A 10 2.89 14.69 -6.30
C ASN A 10 1.69 14.46 -5.35
N ALA A 11 1.97 14.07 -4.09
CA ALA A 11 0.93 13.70 -3.13
C ALA A 11 -0.08 14.85 -2.89
N THR A 12 0.37 16.10 -2.96
CA THR A 12 -0.46 17.29 -2.78
C THR A 12 -1.50 17.45 -3.89
N ALA A 13 -1.14 17.18 -5.15
CA ALA A 13 -2.05 17.25 -6.28
C ALA A 13 -3.08 16.12 -6.24
N LEU A 14 -2.65 14.92 -5.85
CA LEU A 14 -3.55 13.79 -5.61
C LEU A 14 -4.55 14.11 -4.50
N GLU A 15 -4.08 14.58 -3.35
CA GLU A 15 -4.93 14.95 -2.21
C GLU A 15 -5.93 16.05 -2.59
N ALA A 16 -5.52 17.06 -3.35
CA ALA A 16 -6.41 18.10 -3.84
C ALA A 16 -7.47 17.57 -4.83
N GLU A 17 -7.13 16.64 -5.72
CA GLU A 17 -8.09 15.99 -6.63
C GLU A 17 -9.10 15.12 -5.88
N LEU A 18 -8.62 14.33 -4.91
CA LEU A 18 -9.48 13.50 -4.05
C LEU A 18 -10.44 14.38 -3.25
N GLY A 19 -9.92 15.45 -2.64
CA GLY A 19 -10.73 16.42 -1.90
C GLY A 19 -11.82 17.07 -2.75
N ARG A 20 -11.50 17.45 -4.01
CA ARG A 20 -12.50 17.97 -4.97
C ARG A 20 -13.61 16.97 -5.31
N ARG A 21 -13.37 15.68 -5.13
CA ARG A 21 -14.35 14.59 -5.35
C ARG A 21 -15.03 14.13 -4.07
N GLY A 22 -14.76 14.78 -2.93
CA GLY A 22 -15.29 14.37 -1.63
C GLY A 22 -14.63 13.10 -1.06
N ILE A 23 -13.47 12.71 -1.58
CA ILE A 23 -12.71 11.55 -1.11
C ILE A 23 -11.64 12.04 -0.15
N ALA A 24 -11.69 11.58 1.10
CA ALA A 24 -10.66 11.88 2.08
C ALA A 24 -9.37 11.12 1.79
N TYR A 25 -8.23 11.78 1.97
CA TYR A 25 -6.91 11.15 1.88
C TYR A 25 -6.33 10.95 3.28
N LEU A 26 -5.93 9.72 3.61
CA LEU A 26 -5.29 9.38 4.87
C LEU A 26 -3.91 8.83 4.60
N HIS A 27 -2.91 9.49 5.18
CA HIS A 27 -1.55 9.01 5.12
C HIS A 27 -1.21 8.20 6.38
N LEU A 28 -1.10 6.88 6.23
CA LEU A 28 -0.73 5.92 7.28
C LEU A 28 0.76 5.58 7.15
N LYS A 29 1.65 6.48 7.59
CA LYS A 29 3.11 6.29 7.48
C LYS A 29 3.60 5.06 8.24
N GLU A 30 2.91 4.73 9.33
CA GLU A 30 3.19 3.57 10.17
C GLU A 30 3.04 2.23 9.43
N LEU A 31 2.33 2.20 8.30
CA LEU A 31 2.19 1.02 7.44
C LEU A 31 3.15 1.03 6.23
N ALA A 32 4.01 2.04 6.10
CA ALA A 32 4.93 2.10 4.98
C ALA A 32 6.06 1.07 5.14
N PRO A 33 6.40 0.27 4.10
CA PRO A 33 7.56 -0.62 4.16
C PRO A 33 8.83 0.21 4.33
N THR A 34 9.76 -0.25 5.17
CA THR A 34 11.06 0.41 5.39
C THR A 34 11.94 0.36 4.13
N SER A 35 13.04 1.13 4.11
CA SER A 35 14.02 1.03 3.02
C SER A 35 14.59 -0.39 2.90
N ALA A 36 14.95 -1.02 4.02
CA ALA A 36 15.49 -2.37 4.06
C ALA A 36 14.52 -3.41 3.48
N ILE A 37 13.23 -3.32 3.80
CA ILE A 37 12.19 -4.19 3.22
C ILE A 37 12.11 -3.97 1.70
N ARG A 38 12.12 -2.71 1.24
CA ARG A 38 12.11 -2.42 -0.20
C ARG A 38 13.37 -2.91 -0.91
N ASP A 39 14.52 -2.88 -0.25
CA ASP A 39 15.78 -3.42 -0.76
C ASP A 39 15.73 -4.94 -0.94
N ALA A 40 15.14 -5.66 0.02
CA ALA A 40 14.93 -7.10 -0.11
C ALA A 40 14.09 -7.45 -1.35
N GLN A 41 13.06 -6.68 -1.65
CA GLN A 41 12.28 -6.88 -2.89
C GLN A 41 13.07 -6.52 -4.15
N ARG A 42 13.86 -5.44 -4.11
CA ARG A 42 14.72 -5.07 -5.25
C ARG A 42 15.70 -6.19 -5.59
N GLU A 43 16.24 -6.84 -4.58
CA GLU A 43 17.12 -7.99 -4.76
C GLU A 43 16.38 -9.18 -5.40
N ALA A 44 15.20 -9.52 -4.88
CA ALA A 44 14.39 -10.62 -5.41
C ALA A 44 13.96 -10.37 -6.87
N ASP A 45 13.58 -9.14 -7.20
CA ASP A 45 13.27 -8.72 -8.57
C ASP A 45 14.50 -8.93 -9.48
N ARG A 46 15.69 -8.50 -9.03
CA ARG A 46 16.93 -8.66 -9.80
C ARG A 46 17.26 -10.13 -10.06
N THR A 47 17.14 -10.97 -9.04
CA THR A 47 17.41 -12.41 -9.14
C THR A 47 16.43 -13.13 -10.07
N SER A 48 15.16 -12.72 -10.08
CA SER A 48 14.13 -13.28 -10.95
C SER A 48 14.06 -12.66 -12.36
N GLY A 49 14.83 -11.61 -12.62
CA GLY A 49 14.74 -10.83 -13.86
C GLY A 49 13.45 -10.00 -13.98
N ALA A 50 12.67 -9.89 -12.90
CA ALA A 50 11.48 -9.06 -12.87
C ALA A 50 11.83 -7.58 -12.74
N THR A 51 10.97 -6.72 -13.26
CA THR A 51 11.01 -5.28 -13.01
C THR A 51 9.88 -4.91 -12.06
N LYS A 52 9.96 -3.74 -11.43
CA LYS A 52 8.83 -3.22 -10.62
C LYS A 52 7.50 -3.17 -11.40
N ARG A 53 7.55 -2.99 -12.72
CA ARG A 53 6.35 -2.93 -13.59
C ARG A 53 5.81 -4.32 -13.95
N SER A 54 6.69 -5.30 -14.12
CA SER A 54 6.32 -6.68 -14.48
C SER A 54 6.19 -7.59 -13.27
N ARG A 55 6.45 -7.07 -12.06
CA ARG A 55 6.33 -7.82 -10.82
C ARG A 55 4.88 -8.23 -10.61
N GLU A 56 4.72 -9.53 -10.39
CA GLU A 56 3.44 -10.15 -10.14
C GLU A 56 3.16 -10.36 -8.65
N GLY A 57 4.18 -10.46 -7.80
CA GLY A 57 4.01 -10.71 -6.37
C GLY A 57 5.16 -10.13 -5.56
N LEU A 58 4.93 -9.96 -4.26
CA LEU A 58 6.00 -9.68 -3.31
C LEU A 58 6.84 -10.96 -3.09
N SER A 59 8.11 -10.78 -2.72
CA SER A 59 8.96 -11.90 -2.34
C SER A 59 8.63 -12.36 -0.92
N GLU A 60 8.84 -13.65 -0.63
CA GLU A 60 8.65 -14.20 0.71
C GLU A 60 9.44 -13.42 1.78
N LEU A 61 10.66 -12.99 1.44
CA LEU A 61 11.48 -12.18 2.34
C LEU A 61 10.87 -10.79 2.58
N PHE A 62 10.26 -10.17 1.57
CA PHE A 62 9.55 -8.91 1.76
C PHE A 62 8.37 -9.12 2.71
N GLU A 63 7.54 -10.13 2.46
CA GLU A 63 6.35 -10.41 3.27
C GLU A 63 6.71 -10.70 4.72
N ALA A 64 7.67 -11.61 4.96
CA ALA A 64 8.12 -11.97 6.30
C ALA A 64 8.64 -10.76 7.08
N LYS A 65 9.48 -9.92 6.46
CA LYS A 65 9.99 -8.70 7.09
C LYS A 65 8.90 -7.67 7.32
N TYR A 66 7.99 -7.50 6.37
CA TYR A 66 6.88 -6.57 6.51
C TYR A 66 5.97 -6.93 7.68
N MET A 67 5.63 -8.22 7.81
CA MET A 67 4.82 -8.69 8.93
C MET A 67 5.54 -8.50 10.28
N ALA A 68 6.82 -8.86 10.37
CA ALA A 68 7.58 -8.80 11.63
C ALA A 68 7.99 -7.37 12.05
N GLU A 69 8.28 -6.48 11.10
CA GLU A 69 8.86 -5.17 11.39
C GLU A 69 7.84 -4.02 11.30
N VAL A 70 6.78 -4.17 10.50
CA VAL A 70 5.77 -3.12 10.27
C VAL A 70 4.44 -3.51 10.91
N VAL A 71 3.82 -4.61 10.47
CA VAL A 71 2.48 -5.01 10.95
C VAL A 71 2.49 -5.31 12.45
N ALA A 72 3.48 -6.08 12.93
CA ALA A 72 3.61 -6.42 14.34
C ALA A 72 3.77 -5.19 15.27
N ARG A 73 4.16 -4.03 14.74
CA ARG A 73 4.33 -2.78 15.49
C ARG A 73 3.19 -1.79 15.28
N ALA A 74 2.31 -2.05 14.31
CA ALA A 74 1.20 -1.17 14.01
C ALA A 74 0.10 -1.30 15.08
N SER A 75 -0.44 -0.17 15.52
CA SER A 75 -1.61 -0.17 16.40
C SER A 75 -2.87 -0.30 15.53
N LEU A 76 -3.45 -1.51 15.51
CA LEU A 76 -4.70 -1.76 14.81
C LEU A 76 -5.82 -0.83 15.30
N GLU A 77 -5.98 -0.69 16.62
CA GLU A 77 -7.00 0.18 17.22
C GLU A 77 -6.88 1.63 16.75
N SER A 78 -5.66 2.19 16.74
CA SER A 78 -5.41 3.55 16.25
C SER A 78 -5.77 3.71 14.77
N ILE A 79 -5.40 2.72 13.95
CA ILE A 79 -5.72 2.71 12.53
C ILE A 79 -7.24 2.63 12.33
N LEU A 80 -7.92 1.71 13.00
CA LEU A 80 -9.37 1.54 12.92
C LEU A 80 -10.11 2.77 13.40
N GLY A 81 -9.68 3.42 14.50
CA GLY A 81 -10.28 4.67 14.97
C GLY A 81 -10.17 5.81 13.95
N ARG A 82 -9.12 5.83 13.13
CA ARG A 82 -8.99 6.78 12.02
C ARG A 82 -9.89 6.41 10.84
N LEU A 83 -10.05 5.12 10.55
CA LEU A 83 -10.85 4.61 9.43
C LEU A 83 -12.36 4.64 9.72
N ALA A 84 -12.79 4.49 10.98
CA ALA A 84 -14.18 4.34 11.40
C ALA A 84 -15.10 5.53 11.02
N ARG A 85 -14.53 6.67 10.63
CA ARG A 85 -15.27 7.84 10.15
C ARG A 85 -15.64 7.75 8.65
N TYR A 86 -15.22 6.71 7.96
CA TYR A 86 -15.43 6.51 6.52
C TYR A 86 -16.20 5.21 6.28
N GLU A 87 -17.22 5.30 5.44
CA GLU A 87 -18.05 4.15 5.05
C GLU A 87 -17.32 3.21 4.09
N HIS A 88 -16.54 3.77 3.17
CA HIS A 88 -15.76 3.03 2.20
C HIS A 88 -14.29 3.42 2.28
N VAL A 89 -13.43 2.41 2.45
CA VAL A 89 -11.97 2.57 2.54
C VAL A 89 -11.31 1.90 1.34
N CYS A 90 -10.40 2.60 0.68
CA CYS A 90 -9.61 2.06 -0.41
C CYS A 90 -8.11 2.22 -0.10
N PHE A 91 -7.37 1.10 -0.12
CA PHE A 91 -5.91 1.14 -0.12
C PHE A 91 -5.40 1.32 -1.55
N PHE A 92 -4.92 2.52 -1.85
CA PHE A 92 -4.51 2.89 -3.20
C PHE A 92 -2.98 2.87 -3.35
N CYS A 93 -2.48 2.34 -4.47
CA CYS A 93 -1.06 2.44 -4.83
C CYS A 93 -0.86 2.49 -6.35
N VAL A 94 0.35 2.80 -6.77
CA VAL A 94 0.70 2.99 -8.21
C VAL A 94 0.96 1.67 -8.94
N GLU A 95 1.19 0.57 -8.22
CA GLU A 95 1.36 -0.75 -8.81
C GLU A 95 0.00 -1.30 -9.31
N ARG A 96 0.00 -1.93 -10.48
CA ARG A 96 -1.21 -2.50 -11.09
C ARG A 96 -1.75 -3.66 -10.24
N GLU A 97 -0.92 -4.68 -10.04
CA GLU A 97 -1.29 -5.88 -9.28
C GLU A 97 -1.29 -5.59 -7.77
N ALA A 98 -2.38 -5.88 -7.07
CA ALA A 98 -2.45 -5.72 -5.62
C ALA A 98 -1.39 -6.56 -4.92
N ARG A 99 -1.25 -7.83 -5.33
CA ARG A 99 -0.24 -8.77 -4.81
C ARG A 99 1.22 -8.34 -5.05
N ALA A 100 1.50 -7.41 -5.96
CA ALA A 100 2.85 -6.89 -6.19
C ALA A 100 3.23 -5.73 -5.24
N CYS A 101 2.34 -5.34 -4.33
CA CYS A 101 2.48 -4.19 -3.45
C CYS A 101 2.01 -4.52 -2.03
N HIS A 102 2.63 -3.90 -1.02
CA HIS A 102 2.27 -4.07 0.39
C HIS A 102 0.79 -3.78 0.72
N ARG A 103 0.04 -3.11 -0.16
CA ARG A 103 -1.39 -2.84 0.04
C ARG A 103 -2.20 -4.13 0.20
N SER A 104 -1.84 -5.23 -0.48
CA SER A 104 -2.53 -6.51 -0.34
C SER A 104 -2.35 -7.07 1.07
N LEU A 105 -1.14 -6.97 1.64
CA LEU A 105 -0.83 -7.41 3.00
C LEU A 105 -1.60 -6.60 4.04
N VAL A 106 -1.67 -5.27 3.88
CA VAL A 106 -2.45 -4.40 4.77
C VAL A 106 -3.94 -4.71 4.70
N ALA A 107 -4.48 -4.84 3.48
CA ALA A 107 -5.90 -5.12 3.28
C ALA A 107 -6.28 -6.48 3.89
N THR A 108 -5.44 -7.50 3.69
CA THR A 108 -5.64 -8.84 4.27
C THR A 108 -5.57 -8.78 5.80
N TRP A 109 -4.55 -8.15 6.36
CA TRP A 109 -4.41 -7.99 7.80
C TRP A 109 -5.63 -7.31 8.42
N ILE A 110 -6.12 -6.20 7.87
CA ILE A 110 -7.30 -5.50 8.41
C ILE A 110 -8.57 -6.34 8.22
N SER A 111 -8.71 -7.01 7.07
CA SER A 111 -9.83 -7.90 6.76
C SER A 111 -9.98 -9.01 7.79
N GLU A 112 -8.89 -9.71 8.11
CA GLU A 112 -8.87 -10.79 9.09
C GLU A 112 -9.26 -10.32 10.49
N GLN A 113 -8.87 -9.10 10.88
CA GLN A 113 -9.17 -8.56 12.20
C GLN A 113 -10.61 -8.03 12.32
N MET A 114 -11.19 -7.58 11.20
CA MET A 114 -12.53 -6.97 11.17
C MET A 114 -13.63 -7.90 10.65
N GLY A 115 -13.26 -9.04 10.05
CA GLY A 115 -14.21 -9.94 9.40
C GLY A 115 -14.89 -9.33 8.16
N VAL A 116 -14.22 -8.39 7.48
CA VAL A 116 -14.76 -7.70 6.29
C VAL A 116 -14.16 -8.25 5.00
N SER A 117 -14.91 -8.22 3.90
CA SER A 117 -14.40 -8.64 2.59
C SER A 117 -13.53 -7.57 1.94
N VAL A 118 -12.42 -7.99 1.32
CA VAL A 118 -11.59 -7.13 0.45
C VAL A 118 -11.93 -7.42 -1.01
N VAL A 119 -12.06 -6.36 -1.80
CA VAL A 119 -12.24 -6.45 -3.26
C VAL A 119 -11.14 -5.65 -3.93
N ASP A 120 -10.39 -6.30 -4.82
CA ASP A 120 -9.44 -5.62 -5.69
C ASP A 120 -10.22 -4.92 -6.83
N ILE A 121 -10.11 -3.60 -6.87
CA ILE A 121 -10.72 -2.79 -7.92
C ILE A 121 -9.82 -2.85 -9.15
N ALA A 122 -10.17 -3.68 -10.13
CA ALA A 122 -9.51 -3.69 -11.43
C ALA A 122 -9.87 -2.42 -12.20
N VAL A 123 -8.86 -1.77 -12.79
CA VAL A 123 -9.00 -0.63 -13.72
C VAL A 123 -8.66 -1.11 -15.11
#